data_AF-A0ABD0ST73-F1
#
_entry.id   AF-A0ABD0ST73-F1
#
_cell.length_a   1.000
_cell.length_b   1.000
_cell.length_c   1.000
_cell.angle_alpha   90.00
_cell.angle_beta   90.00
_cell.angle_gamma   90.00
#
_symmetry.space_group_name_H-M   'P 1'
#
loop_
_entity.id
_entity.type
_entity.pdbx_description
1 polymer ?
#
loop_
_entity_poly.entity_id
_entity_poly.type
_entity_poly.pdbx_seq_one_letter_code
_entity_poly.pdbx_strand_id
1 'polypeptide(L)'
;MLTKALDCTKGNFVSSKELQMMMNHQLPGTKNSDCYIACVFKKVEWLDEKGNYNIEATHKMADKEYADDATKMENAKKLFDHCKTVNDEAVTDGEAGCDRGHYLAKCLIDNAPKMGFDLSKY
;
A
#
# COMPACT_ATOMS: atom_id res chain seq x y z
N MET A 1 11.11 -3.14 1.34
CA MET A 1 10.21 -1.99 1.12
C MET A 1 10.92 -0.64 1.37
N LEU A 2 11.59 -0.44 2.51
CA LEU A 2 12.21 0.85 2.89
C LEU A 2 13.12 1.49 1.82
N THR A 3 14.04 0.74 1.21
CA THR A 3 14.94 1.29 0.16
C THR A 3 14.17 1.82 -1.05
N LYS A 4 13.06 1.15 -1.43
CA LYS A 4 12.19 1.58 -2.54
C LYS A 4 11.42 2.85 -2.19
N ALA A 5 11.04 3.01 -0.93
CA ALA A 5 10.38 4.21 -0.43
C ALA A 5 11.30 5.45 -0.56
N LEU A 6 12.59 5.31 -0.26
CA LEU A 6 13.57 6.39 -0.41
C LEU A 6 13.71 6.86 -1.86
N ASP A 7 13.64 5.95 -2.84
CA ASP A 7 13.69 6.32 -4.27
C ASP A 7 12.52 7.23 -4.69
N CYS A 8 11.37 7.13 -4.00
CA CYS A 8 10.17 7.90 -4.29
C CYS A 8 10.19 9.32 -3.70
N THR A 9 11.16 9.65 -2.85
CA THR A 9 11.35 11.00 -2.30
C THR A 9 12.05 11.95 -3.29
N LYS A 10 12.71 11.42 -4.32
CA LYS A 10 13.50 12.20 -5.31
C LYS A 10 12.67 12.94 -6.38
N GLY A 11 11.40 13.21 -6.13
CA GLY A 11 10.51 13.83 -7.12
C GLY A 11 9.09 14.15 -6.63
N ASN A 12 8.67 13.57 -5.50
CA ASN A 12 7.43 13.93 -4.81
C ASN A 12 7.78 14.67 -3.53
N PHE A 13 7.45 15.96 -3.44
CA PHE A 13 7.67 16.72 -2.22
C PHE A 13 6.70 16.23 -1.14
N VAL A 14 7.20 15.32 -0.32
CA VAL A 14 6.55 14.86 0.91
C VAL A 14 7.38 15.39 2.07
N SER A 15 6.74 16.10 2.98
CA SER A 15 7.41 16.63 4.17
C SER A 15 7.82 15.52 5.13
N SER A 16 8.82 15.76 5.98
CA SER A 16 9.21 14.82 7.03
C SER A 16 8.05 14.47 7.96
N LYS A 17 7.08 15.38 8.14
CA LYS A 17 5.87 15.15 8.94
C LYS A 17 4.93 14.15 8.25
N GLU A 18 4.69 14.31 6.96
CA GLU A 18 3.86 13.38 6.18
C GLU A 18 4.52 12.00 6.08
N LEU A 19 5.85 11.94 5.95
CA LEU A 19 6.60 10.68 6.03
C LEU A 19 6.42 10.00 7.39
N GLN A 20 6.50 10.75 8.49
CA GLN A 20 6.26 10.21 9.84
C GLN A 20 4.82 9.70 10.01
N MET A 21 3.83 10.42 9.48
CA MET A 21 2.44 9.96 9.50
C MET A 21 2.31 8.61 8.79
N MET A 22 2.87 8.47 7.58
CA MET A 22 2.81 7.21 6.83
C MET A 22 3.56 6.07 7.53
N MET A 23 4.70 6.34 8.17
CA MET A 23 5.42 5.36 9.00
C MET A 23 4.57 4.88 10.19
N ASN A 24 3.70 5.74 10.71
CA ASN A 24 2.76 5.42 11.78
C ASN A 24 1.41 4.89 11.24
N HIS A 25 1.36 4.44 9.99
CA HIS A 25 0.15 3.93 9.34
C HIS A 25 -1.00 4.97 9.30
N GLN A 26 -0.66 6.25 9.14
CA GLN A 26 -1.61 7.34 8.97
C GLN A 26 -1.49 7.93 7.56
N LEU A 27 -2.63 8.20 6.93
CA LEU A 27 -2.67 8.83 5.61
C LEU A 27 -2.67 10.36 5.77
N PRO A 28 -1.69 11.08 5.18
CA PRO A 28 -1.67 12.54 5.26
C PRO A 28 -2.79 13.21 4.47
N GLY A 29 -3.33 12.53 3.45
CA GLY A 29 -4.46 13.02 2.66
C GLY A 29 -4.11 14.16 1.72
N THR A 30 -2.83 14.30 1.35
CA THR A 30 -2.38 15.26 0.33
C THR A 30 -2.09 14.50 -0.97
N LYS A 31 -2.38 15.15 -2.12
CA LYS A 31 -2.10 14.55 -3.44
C LYS A 31 -0.65 14.09 -3.60
N ASN A 32 0.31 14.85 -3.06
CA ASN A 32 1.72 14.46 -3.10
C ASN A 32 1.99 13.21 -2.26
N SER A 33 1.37 13.09 -1.08
CA SER A 33 1.49 11.89 -0.24
C SER A 33 0.86 10.67 -0.91
N ASP A 34 -0.28 10.85 -1.59
CA ASP A 34 -0.96 9.76 -2.31
C ASP A 34 -0.11 9.29 -3.50
N CYS A 35 0.48 10.21 -4.26
CA CYS A 35 1.40 9.88 -5.35
C CYS A 35 2.70 9.24 -4.86
N TYR A 36 3.18 9.64 -3.67
CA TYR A 36 4.32 8.98 -3.04
C TYR A 36 3.99 7.53 -2.68
N ILE A 37 2.84 7.27 -2.04
CA ILE A 37 2.36 5.92 -1.73
C ILE A 37 2.27 5.08 -3.00
N ALA A 38 1.67 5.63 -4.06
CA ALA A 38 1.58 4.95 -5.35
C ALA A 38 2.95 4.64 -5.96
N CYS A 39 3.91 5.56 -5.88
CA CYS A 39 5.29 5.30 -6.30
C CYS A 39 5.90 4.12 -5.53
N VAL A 40 5.73 4.07 -4.20
CA VAL A 40 6.25 2.96 -3.40
C VAL A 40 5.59 1.64 -3.81
N PHE A 41 4.27 1.63 -3.98
CA PHE A 41 3.53 0.44 -4.40
C PHE A 41 3.91 -0.03 -5.80
N LYS A 42 4.14 0.87 -6.77
CA LYS A 42 4.68 0.52 -8.09
C LYS A 42 6.07 -0.11 -7.98
N LYS A 43 6.96 0.44 -7.14
CA LYS A 43 8.32 -0.10 -6.92
C LYS A 43 8.36 -1.48 -6.27
N VAL A 44 7.29 -1.87 -5.57
CA VAL A 44 7.13 -3.22 -4.99
C VAL A 44 6.10 -4.06 -5.77
N GLU A 45 5.69 -3.59 -6.96
CA GLU A 45 4.79 -4.29 -7.90
C GLU A 45 3.36 -4.48 -7.39
N TRP A 46 2.96 -3.81 -6.30
CA TRP A 46 1.60 -3.85 -5.78
C TRP A 46 0.64 -3.02 -6.63
N LEU A 47 1.14 -1.95 -7.25
CA LEU A 47 0.47 -1.31 -8.37
C LEU A 47 1.24 -1.64 -9.65
N ASP A 48 0.53 -1.93 -10.73
CA ASP A 48 1.12 -2.07 -12.06
C ASP A 48 1.49 -0.70 -12.67
N GLU A 49 2.11 -0.71 -13.85
CA GLU A 49 2.49 0.52 -14.55
C GLU A 49 1.28 1.40 -14.93
N LYS A 50 0.09 0.80 -15.05
CA LYS A 50 -1.18 1.50 -15.30
C LYS A 50 -1.85 2.00 -14.02
N GLY A 51 -1.21 1.82 -12.86
CA GLY A 51 -1.73 2.25 -11.56
C GLY A 51 -2.83 1.35 -11.00
N ASN A 52 -3.05 0.16 -11.56
CA ASN A 52 -4.02 -0.80 -11.02
C ASN A 52 -3.38 -1.66 -9.95
N TYR A 53 -4.16 -2.03 -8.95
CA TYR A 53 -3.76 -2.95 -7.91
C TYR A 53 -3.54 -4.37 -8.47
N ASN A 54 -2.36 -4.92 -8.19
CA ASN A 54 -1.88 -6.23 -8.59
C ASN A 54 -1.98 -7.21 -7.41
N ILE A 55 -3.11 -7.90 -7.33
CA ILE A 55 -3.39 -8.89 -6.27
C ILE A 55 -2.38 -10.04 -6.26
N GLU A 56 -1.94 -10.51 -7.44
CA GLU A 56 -0.99 -11.61 -7.57
C GLU A 56 0.36 -11.27 -6.95
N ALA A 57 0.86 -10.04 -7.16
CA ALA A 57 2.09 -9.57 -6.55
C ALA A 57 2.00 -9.52 -5.02
N THR A 58 0.87 -9.07 -4.47
CA THR A 58 0.68 -9.05 -3.01
C THR A 58 0.53 -10.45 -2.41
N HIS A 59 -0.10 -11.39 -3.11
CA HIS A 59 -0.16 -12.79 -2.68
C HIS A 59 1.23 -13.43 -2.67
N LYS A 60 2.03 -13.20 -3.72
CA LYS A 60 3.41 -13.66 -3.78
C LYS A 60 4.29 -13.06 -2.68
N MET A 61 4.04 -11.80 -2.32
CA MET A 61 4.69 -11.16 -1.18
C MET A 61 4.31 -11.86 0.13
N ALA A 62 3.01 -12.11 0.37
CA ALA A 62 2.55 -12.83 1.56
C ALA A 62 3.16 -14.24 1.66
N ASP A 63 3.20 -14.97 0.55
CA ASP A 63 3.81 -16.30 0.47
C ASP A 63 5.29 -16.29 0.87
N LYS A 64 6.01 -15.23 0.50
CA LYS A 64 7.43 -15.09 0.80
C LYS A 64 7.68 -14.60 2.23
N GLU A 65 7.02 -13.53 2.65
CA GLU A 65 7.30 -12.86 3.93
C GLU A 65 6.72 -13.63 5.14
N TYR A 66 5.70 -14.47 4.92
CA TYR A 66 5.02 -15.22 5.98
C TYR A 66 5.10 -16.74 5.77
N ALA A 67 6.12 -17.23 5.05
CA ALA A 67 6.32 -18.65 4.78
C ALA A 67 6.34 -19.53 6.05
N ASP A 68 6.84 -18.98 7.16
CA ASP A 68 6.96 -19.66 8.45
C ASP A 68 5.74 -19.45 9.38
N ASP A 69 4.74 -18.68 8.95
CA ASP A 69 3.52 -18.39 9.72
C ASP A 69 2.27 -18.47 8.83
N ALA A 70 1.76 -19.70 8.69
CA ALA A 70 0.62 -20.00 7.82
C ALA A 70 -0.64 -19.18 8.18
N THR A 71 -0.88 -18.91 9.47
CA THR A 71 -2.02 -18.10 9.92
C THR A 71 -1.89 -16.67 9.45
N LYS A 72 -0.70 -16.07 9.66
CA LYS A 72 -0.42 -14.70 9.22
C LYS A 72 -0.45 -14.57 7.70
N MET A 73 0.06 -15.57 6.99
CA MET A 73 -0.01 -15.65 5.52
C MET A 73 -1.46 -15.67 5.03
N GLU A 74 -2.31 -16.54 5.59
CA GLU A 74 -3.73 -16.63 5.21
C GLU A 74 -4.46 -15.31 5.50
N ASN A 75 -4.22 -14.70 6.66
CA ASN A 75 -4.82 -13.43 7.02
C ASN A 75 -4.35 -12.28 6.12
N ALA A 76 -3.07 -12.27 5.72
CA ALA A 76 -2.56 -11.29 4.77
C ALA A 76 -3.25 -11.42 3.41
N LYS A 77 -3.40 -12.65 2.89
CA LYS A 77 -4.10 -12.89 1.62
C LYS A 77 -5.57 -12.47 1.70
N LYS A 78 -6.27 -12.79 2.79
CA LYS A 78 -7.66 -12.32 3.02
C LYS A 78 -7.76 -10.80 3.02
N LEU A 79 -6.80 -10.11 3.64
CA LEU A 79 -6.74 -8.65 3.63
C LEU A 79 -6.53 -8.10 2.21
N PHE A 80 -5.59 -8.65 1.45
CA PHE A 80 -5.31 -8.27 0.07
C PHE A 80 -6.51 -8.52 -0.85
N ASP A 81 -7.13 -9.70 -0.75
CA ASP A 81 -8.35 -10.05 -1.48
C ASP A 81 -9.52 -9.12 -1.13
N HIS A 82 -9.65 -8.71 0.14
CA HIS A 82 -10.66 -7.75 0.56
C HIS A 82 -10.43 -6.38 -0.10
N CYS A 83 -9.18 -5.93 -0.18
CA CYS A 83 -8.83 -4.63 -0.75
C CYS A 83 -8.73 -4.61 -2.27
N LYS A 84 -9.02 -5.72 -2.97
CA LYS A 84 -8.95 -5.74 -4.43
C LYS A 84 -9.97 -4.82 -5.12
N THR A 85 -11.03 -4.45 -4.41
CA THR A 85 -12.13 -3.60 -4.91
C THR A 85 -11.68 -2.18 -5.24
N VAL A 86 -10.50 -1.75 -4.80
CA VAL A 86 -9.94 -0.42 -5.15
C VAL A 86 -9.72 -0.24 -6.65
N ASN A 87 -9.65 -1.32 -7.43
CA ASN A 87 -9.61 -1.24 -8.89
C ASN A 87 -10.95 -0.75 -9.49
N ASP A 88 -12.06 -1.00 -8.80
CA ASP A 88 -13.41 -0.59 -9.22
C ASP A 88 -13.72 0.86 -8.82
N GLU A 89 -12.88 1.49 -8.00
CA GLU A 89 -13.05 2.88 -7.59
C GLU A 89 -12.70 3.86 -8.73
N ALA A 90 -13.47 4.95 -8.80
CA ALA A 90 -13.20 6.03 -9.75
C ALA A 90 -11.92 6.77 -9.34
N VAL A 91 -11.08 7.10 -10.33
CA VAL A 91 -9.85 7.86 -10.13
C VAL A 91 -9.86 9.13 -10.96
N THR A 92 -9.14 10.14 -10.49
CA THR A 92 -9.02 11.47 -11.10
C THR A 92 -7.69 11.69 -11.80
N ASP A 93 -6.75 10.77 -11.64
CA ASP A 93 -5.35 10.89 -12.08
C ASP A 93 -4.93 9.84 -13.12
N GLY A 94 -5.90 9.07 -13.64
CA GLY A 94 -5.69 8.09 -14.71
C GLY A 94 -4.70 7.00 -14.30
N GLU A 95 -3.62 6.85 -15.06
CA GLU A 95 -2.61 5.81 -14.83
C GLU A 95 -1.52 6.21 -13.80
N ALA A 96 -1.56 7.44 -13.29
CA ALA A 96 -0.62 7.89 -12.25
C ALA A 96 -0.72 7.00 -11.00
N GLY A 97 -1.95 6.60 -10.64
CA GLY A 97 -2.24 5.63 -9.59
C GLY A 97 -2.16 6.19 -8.18
N CYS A 98 -2.05 7.51 -8.00
CA CYS A 98 -2.06 8.19 -6.71
C CYS A 98 -3.36 7.91 -5.95
N ASP A 99 -4.52 8.08 -6.61
CA ASP A 99 -5.83 7.84 -5.99
C ASP A 99 -5.97 6.37 -5.56
N ARG A 100 -5.59 5.42 -6.43
CA ARG A 100 -5.59 3.99 -6.08
C ARG A 100 -4.57 3.61 -5.01
N GLY A 101 -3.41 4.27 -5.01
CA GLY A 101 -2.42 4.12 -3.94
C GLY A 101 -3.00 4.52 -2.58
N HIS A 102 -3.73 5.63 -2.54
CA HIS A 102 -4.49 6.06 -1.37
C HIS A 102 -5.55 5.04 -0.96
N TYR A 103 -6.43 4.64 -1.88
CA TYR A 103 -7.53 3.70 -1.60
C TYR A 103 -7.00 2.36 -1.07
N LEU A 104 -5.95 1.82 -1.69
CA LEU A 104 -5.31 0.59 -1.25
C LEU A 104 -4.73 0.75 0.15
N ALA A 105 -3.92 1.79 0.40
CA ALA A 105 -3.32 2.01 1.70
C ALA A 105 -4.40 2.19 2.78
N LYS A 106 -5.46 2.94 2.49
CA LYS A 106 -6.60 3.13 3.39
C LYS A 106 -7.29 1.81 3.71
N CYS A 107 -7.62 1.02 2.70
CA CYS A 107 -8.26 -0.27 2.89
C CYS A 107 -7.42 -1.21 3.75
N LEU A 108 -6.10 -1.26 3.50
CA LEU A 108 -5.18 -2.08 4.27
C LEU A 108 -5.13 -1.64 5.74
N ILE A 109 -4.99 -0.34 6.01
CA ILE A 109 -4.94 0.22 7.36
C ILE A 109 -6.24 -0.06 8.12
N ASP A 110 -7.40 0.19 7.50
CA ASP A 110 -8.71 0.06 8.15
C ASP A 110 -9.09 -1.40 8.47
N ASN A 111 -8.54 -2.37 7.73
CA ASN A 111 -8.92 -3.77 7.84
C ASN A 111 -7.83 -4.68 8.41
N ALA A 112 -6.55 -4.25 8.43
CA ALA A 112 -5.45 -4.99 9.03
C ALA A 112 -5.75 -5.45 10.48
N PRO A 113 -6.26 -4.59 11.40
CA PRO A 113 -6.60 -5.03 12.76
C PRO A 113 -7.67 -6.12 12.80
N LYS A 114 -8.65 -6.08 11.89
CA LYS A 114 -9.72 -7.09 11.79
C LYS A 114 -9.19 -8.46 11.34
N MET A 115 -8.02 -8.47 10.70
CA MET A 115 -7.31 -9.66 10.24
C MET A 115 -6.17 -10.06 11.18
N GLY A 116 -6.10 -9.48 12.38
CA GLY A 116 -5.12 -9.85 13.40
C GLY A 116 -3.75 -9.16 13.28
N PHE A 117 -3.63 -8.12 12.44
CA PHE A 117 -2.41 -7.31 12.34
C PHE A 117 -2.49 -6.12 13.30
N ASP A 118 -1.57 -6.09 14.26
CA ASP A 118 -1.38 -4.95 15.15
C ASP A 118 -0.39 -3.96 14.52
N LEU A 119 -0.93 -2.86 13.98
CA LEU A 119 -0.14 -1.81 13.33
C LEU A 119 0.76 -1.02 14.29
N SER A 120 0.56 -1.13 15.61
CA SER A 120 1.43 -0.48 16.60
C SER A 120 2.76 -1.21 16.82
N LYS A 121 2.90 -2.42 16.27
CA LYS A 121 4.10 -3.26 16.39
C LYS A 121 5.08 -3.14 15.22
N TYR A 122 4.74 -2.33 14.21
CA TYR A 122 5.54 -2.10 13.00
C TYR A 122 5.91 -0.63 12.89
#